data_AF-A0A554LMH3-F1
#
_entry.id   AF-A0A554LMH3-F1
#
_cell.length_a   1.000
_cell.length_b   1.000
_cell.length_c   1.000
_cell.angle_alpha   90.00
_cell.angle_beta   90.00
_cell.angle_gamma   90.00
#
_symmetry.space_group_name_H-M   'P 1'
#
loop_
_entity.id
_entity.type
_entity.pdbx_description
1 polymer ?
#
loop_
_entity_poly.entity_id
_entity_poly.type
_entity_poly.pdbx_seq_one_letter_code
_entity_poly.pdbx_strand_id
1 'polypeptide(L)'
;MENKNKILNVIFYTIFIIFTFSILFYLFGSFRTKYTAFIELSAISAIVILPTVLPKIRLWIKIALNIFLFLILSHYTVINQPGLELAAPIYVLFLFSVLLLVVIISHFIFKWVWTSQNVKIKSAVIAAMTLVIIIFVILSAYNIYSQYVQYKNNNVFNDILCKGAYTTTSPEEFEALCERIIEKSVRYWSLVRSHCFEVANKIKTDKYYFDYDFYKKYNYDPLRWPGNYKKCANQKRSFLEGKYISPNYSSIILPEVEDPLLCEYADGEYAIQNLGPATQSSYGQDDKSKCYNRVALATKNSAYCWKMIYNSSFCYQGLSKLTNDKKLCDNISDNNFKNLCYGQATLDDSFCTEINTSLQINCYSYIAKHKNDISICEKADSDLFISECKDWYRTKTF
;
A
#
# COMPACT_ATOMS: atom_id res chain seq x y z
N MET A 1 9.90 44.29 -52.73
CA MET A 1 9.92 42.93 -52.11
C MET A 1 10.43 42.93 -50.66
N GLU A 2 11.28 43.89 -50.28
CA GLU A 2 11.91 43.95 -48.96
C GLU A 2 10.92 44.05 -47.78
N ASN A 3 9.83 44.84 -47.93
CA ASN A 3 8.80 44.93 -46.89
C ASN A 3 7.96 43.64 -46.71
N LYS A 4 7.75 42.84 -47.76
CA LYS A 4 7.02 41.57 -47.66
C LYS A 4 7.79 40.54 -46.83
N ASN A 5 9.12 40.52 -46.92
CA ASN A 5 9.95 39.61 -46.12
C ASN A 5 10.02 40.02 -44.64
N LYS A 6 9.97 41.33 -44.32
CA LYS A 6 9.89 41.80 -42.94
C LYS A 6 8.58 41.36 -42.28
N ILE A 7 7.46 41.51 -42.99
CA ILE A 7 6.14 41.11 -42.47
C ILE A 7 6.06 39.59 -42.26
N LEU A 8 6.57 38.79 -43.21
CA LEU A 8 6.55 37.33 -43.07
C LEU A 8 7.39 36.82 -41.89
N ASN A 9 8.54 37.45 -41.65
CA ASN A 9 9.38 37.13 -40.49
C ASN A 9 8.67 37.47 -39.18
N VAL A 10 8.02 38.63 -39.09
CA VAL A 10 7.26 39.01 -37.89
C VAL A 10 6.15 38.00 -37.63
N ILE A 11 5.36 37.64 -38.63
CA ILE A 11 4.28 36.65 -38.50
C ILE A 11 4.82 35.29 -38.04
N PHE A 12 5.94 34.84 -38.61
CA PHE A 12 6.56 33.57 -38.22
C PHE A 12 7.02 33.60 -36.75
N TYR A 13 7.69 34.67 -36.31
CA TYR A 13 8.11 34.83 -34.92
C TYR A 13 6.91 34.90 -33.97
N THR A 14 5.84 35.59 -34.34
CA THR A 14 4.63 35.70 -33.51
C THR A 14 3.93 34.35 -33.36
N ILE A 15 3.73 33.60 -34.45
CA ILE A 15 3.13 32.25 -34.40
C ILE A 15 3.99 31.31 -33.57
N PHE A 16 5.32 31.39 -33.72
CA PHE A 16 6.25 30.58 -32.96
C PHE A 16 6.23 30.89 -31.46
N ILE A 17 6.19 32.17 -31.08
CA ILE A 17 6.06 32.60 -29.67
C ILE A 17 4.74 32.11 -29.09
N ILE A 18 3.62 32.25 -29.81
CA ILE A 18 2.31 31.80 -29.36
C ILE A 18 2.32 30.28 -29.16
N PHE A 19 2.85 29.50 -30.10
CA PHE A 19 2.93 28.05 -29.99
C PHE A 19 3.79 27.60 -28.79
N THR A 20 4.92 28.28 -28.57
CA THR A 20 5.80 28.03 -27.42
C THR A 20 5.09 28.37 -26.10
N PHE A 21 4.36 29.49 -26.04
CA PHE A 21 3.57 29.86 -24.87
C PHE A 21 2.38 28.93 -24.62
N SER A 22 1.70 28.44 -25.66
CA SER A 22 0.60 27.49 -25.52
C SER A 22 1.08 26.14 -24.99
N ILE A 23 2.24 25.66 -25.43
CA ILE A 23 2.89 24.46 -24.87
C ILE A 23 3.26 24.71 -23.41
N LEU A 24 3.88 25.86 -23.10
CA LEU A 24 4.18 26.23 -21.71
C LEU A 24 2.91 26.26 -20.86
N PHE A 25 1.82 26.89 -21.32
CA PHE A 25 0.57 27.06 -20.56
C PHE A 25 -0.18 25.74 -20.34
N TYR A 26 -0.25 24.87 -21.36
CA TYR A 26 -0.80 23.52 -21.24
C TYR A 26 -0.04 22.70 -20.18
N LEU A 27 1.26 22.91 -20.09
CA LEU A 27 2.10 22.27 -19.09
C LEU A 27 1.96 22.93 -17.72
N PHE A 28 1.81 24.27 -17.64
CA PHE A 28 1.51 25.03 -16.41
C PHE A 28 0.18 24.63 -15.75
N GLY A 29 -0.83 24.22 -16.52
CA GLY A 29 -2.11 23.76 -15.98
C GLY A 29 -2.05 22.46 -15.16
N SER A 30 -0.98 21.67 -15.29
CA SER A 30 -0.80 20.39 -14.59
C SER A 30 0.20 20.46 -13.41
N PHE A 31 0.32 21.64 -12.77
CA PHE A 31 1.35 21.93 -11.75
C PHE A 31 0.91 21.66 -10.31
N ARG A 32 1.02 20.41 -9.85
CA ARG A 32 1.15 20.21 -8.39
C ARG A 32 2.23 19.25 -7.91
N THR A 33 2.94 18.50 -8.76
CA THR A 33 3.87 17.48 -8.22
C THR A 33 5.20 17.24 -8.92
N LYS A 34 5.59 17.94 -10.00
CA LYS A 34 6.88 17.61 -10.68
C LYS A 34 7.68 18.84 -11.16
N TYR A 35 8.42 19.44 -10.24
CA TYR A 35 9.36 20.56 -10.49
C TYR A 35 10.54 20.16 -11.41
N THR A 36 10.92 18.89 -11.44
CA THR A 36 12.04 18.37 -12.25
C THR A 36 11.75 18.38 -13.76
N ALA A 37 10.52 18.05 -14.17
CA ALA A 37 10.12 18.06 -15.58
C ALA A 37 10.16 19.47 -16.21
N PHE A 38 9.98 20.51 -15.40
CA PHE A 38 10.03 21.91 -15.85
C PHE A 38 11.45 22.37 -16.21
N ILE A 39 12.44 21.99 -15.39
CA ILE A 39 13.85 22.35 -15.64
C ILE A 39 14.36 21.63 -16.89
N GLU A 40 14.02 20.36 -17.06
CA GLU A 40 14.41 19.58 -18.25
C GLU A 40 13.82 20.17 -19.54
N LEU A 41 12.55 20.58 -19.51
CA LEU A 41 11.88 21.11 -20.72
C LEU A 41 12.27 22.56 -21.05
N SER A 42 12.49 23.40 -20.04
CA SER A 42 12.99 24.78 -20.25
C SER A 42 14.41 24.76 -20.81
N ALA A 43 15.24 23.81 -20.37
CA ALA A 43 16.55 23.61 -20.97
C ALA A 43 16.45 23.09 -22.41
N ILE A 44 15.63 22.07 -22.70
CA ILE A 44 15.44 21.55 -24.08
C ILE A 44 14.93 22.64 -25.02
N SER A 45 13.98 23.48 -24.58
CA SER A 45 13.49 24.58 -25.41
C SER A 45 14.57 25.63 -25.67
N ALA A 46 15.40 25.98 -24.68
CA ALA A 46 16.57 26.84 -24.90
C ALA A 46 17.57 26.22 -25.90
N ILE A 47 17.81 24.91 -25.84
CA ILE A 47 18.69 24.17 -26.77
C ILE A 47 18.21 24.27 -28.22
N VAL A 48 16.90 24.16 -28.45
CA VAL A 48 16.34 24.14 -29.81
C VAL A 48 16.10 25.55 -30.35
N ILE A 49 15.70 26.48 -29.48
CA ILE A 49 15.30 27.84 -29.87
C ILE A 49 16.54 28.73 -30.12
N LEU A 50 17.55 28.69 -29.26
CA LEU A 50 18.71 29.58 -29.38
C LEU A 50 19.47 29.43 -30.72
N PRO A 51 19.71 28.20 -31.22
CA PRO A 51 20.41 27.99 -32.49
C PRO A 51 19.54 28.31 -33.73
N THR A 52 18.21 28.21 -33.62
CA THR A 52 17.28 28.46 -34.73
C THR A 52 16.97 29.95 -34.89
N VAL A 53 16.90 30.70 -33.79
CA VAL A 53 16.60 32.15 -33.78
C VAL A 53 17.81 33.01 -34.19
N LEU A 54 19.04 32.47 -34.11
CA LEU A 54 20.27 33.20 -34.42
C LEU A 54 20.94 32.66 -35.70
N PRO A 55 20.41 32.99 -36.90
CA PRO A 55 20.90 32.45 -38.17
C PRO A 55 22.33 32.90 -38.49
N LYS A 56 22.79 34.03 -37.94
CA LYS A 56 24.13 34.59 -38.18
C LYS A 56 25.25 33.91 -37.39
N ILE A 57 24.92 33.08 -36.39
CA ILE A 57 25.95 32.40 -35.59
C ILE A 57 26.59 31.28 -36.41
N ARG A 58 27.93 31.22 -36.40
CA ARG A 58 28.70 30.14 -37.05
C ARG A 58 28.34 28.77 -36.45
N LEU A 59 28.23 27.74 -37.29
CA LEU A 59 27.82 26.38 -36.88
C LEU A 59 28.59 25.85 -35.67
N TRP A 60 29.91 26.04 -35.62
CA TRP A 60 30.73 25.53 -34.52
C TRP A 60 30.35 26.12 -33.16
N ILE A 61 29.89 27.39 -33.11
CA ILE A 61 29.41 28.03 -31.88
C ILE A 61 28.08 27.39 -31.44
N LYS A 62 27.20 27.06 -32.39
CA LYS A 62 25.93 26.37 -32.11
C LYS A 62 26.19 24.97 -31.54
N ILE A 63 27.14 24.25 -32.12
CA ILE A 63 27.57 22.92 -31.65
C ILE A 63 28.18 23.03 -30.24
N ALA A 64 29.08 23.99 -30.01
CA ALA A 64 29.71 24.21 -28.71
C ALA A 64 28.68 24.53 -27.61
N LEU A 65 27.70 25.40 -27.88
CA LEU A 65 26.60 25.70 -26.96
C LEU A 65 25.75 24.47 -26.64
N ASN A 66 25.45 23.64 -27.64
CA ASN A 66 24.69 22.39 -27.45
C ASN A 66 25.47 21.39 -26.58
N ILE A 67 26.77 21.21 -26.85
CA ILE A 67 27.65 20.36 -26.05
C ILE A 67 27.71 20.86 -24.61
N PHE A 68 27.92 22.17 -24.41
CA PHE A 68 28.01 22.77 -23.08
C PHE A 68 26.72 22.58 -22.28
N LEU A 69 25.56 22.83 -22.89
CA LEU A 69 24.28 22.66 -22.21
C LEU A 69 23.97 21.19 -21.91
N PHE A 70 24.36 20.29 -22.80
CA PHE A 70 24.25 18.85 -22.56
C PHE A 70 25.07 18.41 -21.36
N LEU A 71 26.32 18.89 -21.23
CA LEU A 71 27.15 18.60 -20.07
C LEU A 71 26.48 19.07 -18.77
N ILE A 72 25.89 20.27 -18.76
CA ILE A 72 25.12 20.78 -17.61
C ILE A 72 23.94 19.87 -17.27
N LEU A 73 23.14 19.47 -18.25
CA LEU A 73 21.95 18.63 -18.04
C LEU A 73 22.33 17.21 -17.62
N SER A 74 23.37 16.64 -18.20
CA SER A 74 23.90 15.33 -17.80
C SER A 74 24.39 15.36 -16.36
N HIS A 75 25.07 16.43 -15.95
CA HIS A 75 25.53 16.57 -14.57
C HIS A 75 24.35 16.75 -13.59
N TYR A 76 23.36 17.56 -13.96
CA TYR A 76 22.16 17.78 -13.16
C TYR A 76 21.33 16.50 -12.97
N THR A 77 21.17 15.70 -14.02
CA THR A 77 20.42 14.43 -13.97
C THR A 77 21.12 13.39 -13.11
N VAL A 78 22.46 13.29 -13.21
CA VAL A 78 23.27 12.39 -12.37
C VAL A 78 23.20 12.77 -10.89
N ILE A 79 23.26 14.07 -10.56
CA ILE A 79 23.24 14.53 -9.15
C ILE A 79 21.88 14.32 -8.50
N ASN A 80 20.78 14.57 -9.22
CA ASN A 80 19.45 14.61 -8.62
C ASN A 80 18.65 13.30 -8.68
N GLN A 81 19.18 12.25 -9.32
CA GLN A 81 18.55 10.92 -9.35
C GLN A 81 19.49 9.82 -8.86
N PRO A 82 19.73 9.74 -7.54
CA PRO A 82 20.48 8.63 -6.96
C PRO A 82 19.71 7.32 -7.21
N GLY A 83 20.35 6.37 -7.92
CA GLY A 83 19.82 5.02 -8.18
C GLY A 83 19.70 4.58 -9.64
N LEU A 84 19.96 5.45 -10.62
CA LEU A 84 19.95 5.12 -12.06
C LEU A 84 21.37 4.96 -12.63
N GLU A 85 22.17 4.06 -12.07
CA GLU A 85 23.64 4.08 -12.27
C GLU A 85 24.12 3.73 -13.70
N LEU A 86 23.30 3.07 -14.53
CA LEU A 86 23.73 2.66 -15.89
C LEU A 86 22.74 2.97 -17.02
N ALA A 87 21.43 3.08 -16.74
CA ALA A 87 20.43 3.33 -17.79
C ALA A 87 20.32 4.81 -18.16
N ALA A 88 20.50 5.73 -17.20
CA ALA A 88 20.38 7.16 -17.46
C ALA A 88 21.48 7.69 -18.40
N PRO A 89 22.78 7.36 -18.24
CA PRO A 89 23.82 7.88 -19.11
C PRO A 89 23.65 7.47 -20.57
N ILE A 90 23.24 6.21 -20.82
CA ILE A 90 23.02 5.69 -22.18
C ILE A 90 21.85 6.41 -22.85
N TYR A 91 20.75 6.62 -22.13
CA TYR A 91 19.59 7.35 -22.65
C TYR A 91 19.92 8.82 -22.93
N VAL A 92 20.67 9.46 -22.04
CA VAL A 92 21.14 10.84 -22.17
C VAL A 92 22.08 10.99 -23.37
N LEU A 93 23.01 10.05 -23.58
CA LEU A 93 23.87 10.00 -24.78
C LEU A 93 23.09 9.80 -26.07
N PHE A 94 22.08 8.93 -26.07
CA PHE A 94 21.22 8.72 -27.23
C PHE A 94 20.44 9.99 -27.59
N LEU A 95 19.79 10.62 -26.61
CA LEU A 95 19.09 11.90 -26.80
C LEU A 95 20.00 12.99 -27.35
N PHE A 96 21.23 13.06 -26.84
CA PHE A 96 22.21 14.02 -27.31
C PHE A 96 22.60 13.80 -28.77
N SER A 97 22.83 12.54 -29.16
CA SER A 97 23.16 12.21 -30.55
C SER A 97 22.05 12.62 -31.52
N VAL A 98 20.79 12.42 -31.13
CA VAL A 98 19.62 12.83 -31.92
C VAL A 98 19.51 14.36 -31.99
N LEU A 99 19.68 15.07 -30.86
CA LEU A 99 19.65 16.53 -30.83
C LEU A 99 20.76 17.14 -31.69
N LEU A 100 21.98 16.61 -31.59
CA LEU A 100 23.11 17.05 -32.40
C LEU A 100 22.82 16.85 -33.90
N LEU A 101 22.25 15.70 -34.28
CA LEU A 101 21.84 15.41 -35.65
C LEU A 101 20.79 16.42 -36.14
N VAL A 102 19.78 16.73 -35.33
CA VAL A 102 18.75 17.74 -35.64
C VAL A 102 19.37 19.12 -35.84
N VAL A 103 20.31 19.54 -35.00
CA VAL A 103 20.99 20.84 -35.11
C VAL A 103 21.83 20.91 -36.39
N ILE A 104 22.57 19.84 -36.71
CA ILE A 104 23.39 19.76 -37.92
C ILE A 104 22.49 19.83 -39.17
N ILE A 105 21.46 18.97 -39.24
CA ILE A 105 20.52 18.93 -40.37
C ILE A 105 19.82 20.28 -40.54
N SER A 106 19.33 20.86 -39.44
CA SER A 106 18.69 22.18 -39.46
C SER A 106 19.62 23.26 -40.00
N HIS A 107 20.89 23.27 -39.59
CA HIS A 107 21.85 24.26 -40.09
C HIS A 107 22.06 24.17 -41.61
N PHE A 108 22.30 22.96 -42.14
CA PHE A 108 22.51 22.78 -43.57
C PHE A 108 21.26 23.14 -44.38
N ILE A 109 20.09 22.81 -43.87
CA ILE A 109 18.84 23.11 -44.56
C ILE A 109 18.53 24.60 -44.49
N PHE A 110 18.75 25.27 -43.35
CA PHE A 110 18.63 26.73 -43.30
C PHE A 110 19.59 27.42 -44.27
N LYS A 111 20.83 26.94 -44.37
CA LYS A 111 21.80 27.47 -45.33
C LYS A 111 21.31 27.27 -46.78
N TRP A 112 20.82 26.08 -47.11
CA TRP A 112 20.28 25.76 -48.44
C TRP A 112 19.02 26.57 -48.78
N VAL A 113 18.07 26.64 -47.85
CA VAL A 113 16.85 27.46 -47.92
C VAL A 113 17.23 28.93 -48.13
N TRP A 114 18.23 29.44 -47.42
CA TRP A 114 18.66 30.83 -47.58
C TRP A 114 19.18 31.10 -49.00
N THR A 115 19.96 30.17 -49.57
CA THR A 115 20.55 30.30 -50.91
C THR A 115 19.58 30.04 -52.07
N SER A 116 18.49 29.30 -51.86
CA SER A 116 17.51 29.01 -52.92
C SER A 116 16.72 30.27 -53.31
N GLN A 117 16.39 30.49 -54.58
CA GLN A 117 15.55 31.64 -55.00
C GLN A 117 14.05 31.34 -54.99
N ASN A 118 13.65 30.06 -54.91
CA ASN A 118 12.25 29.67 -55.08
C ASN A 118 11.50 29.57 -53.75
N VAL A 119 10.74 30.61 -53.41
CA VAL A 119 10.03 30.75 -52.11
C VAL A 119 9.04 29.60 -51.85
N LYS A 120 8.37 29.06 -52.88
CA LYS A 120 7.41 27.96 -52.73
C LYS A 120 8.07 26.65 -52.29
N ILE A 121 9.27 26.39 -52.81
CA ILE A 121 10.03 25.18 -52.44
C ILE A 121 10.54 25.30 -50.99
N LYS A 122 10.95 26.50 -50.56
CA LYS A 122 11.38 26.75 -49.18
C LYS A 122 10.29 26.43 -48.16
N SER A 123 9.07 26.94 -48.38
CA SER A 123 7.96 26.72 -47.45
C SER A 123 7.55 25.26 -47.38
N ALA A 124 7.54 24.56 -48.53
CA ALA A 124 7.21 23.13 -48.58
C ALA A 124 8.24 22.27 -47.84
N VAL A 125 9.54 22.52 -48.03
CA VAL A 125 10.61 21.77 -47.35
C VAL A 125 10.59 22.01 -45.84
N ILE A 126 10.41 23.25 -45.39
CA ILE A 126 10.30 23.57 -43.95
C ILE A 126 9.08 22.88 -43.32
N ALA A 127 7.93 22.93 -44.00
CA ALA A 127 6.70 22.29 -43.50
C ALA A 127 6.86 20.77 -43.39
N ALA A 128 7.41 20.12 -44.43
CA ALA A 128 7.65 18.67 -44.42
C ALA A 128 8.59 18.26 -43.29
N MET A 129 9.68 18.99 -43.08
CA MET A 129 10.62 18.71 -41.98
C MET A 129 10.00 18.89 -40.60
N THR A 130 9.24 19.96 -40.42
CA THR A 130 8.55 20.23 -39.15
C THR A 130 7.60 19.07 -38.83
N LEU A 131 6.89 18.57 -39.85
CA LEU A 131 6.04 17.39 -39.73
C LEU A 131 6.83 16.14 -39.32
N VAL A 132 7.99 15.86 -39.94
CA VAL A 132 8.83 14.70 -39.58
C VAL A 132 9.32 14.79 -38.13
N ILE A 133 9.77 15.96 -37.69
CA ILE A 133 10.23 16.17 -36.30
C ILE A 133 9.06 15.94 -35.33
N ILE A 134 7.88 16.50 -35.62
CA ILE A 134 6.69 16.31 -34.79
C ILE A 134 6.32 14.82 -34.69
N ILE A 135 6.29 14.10 -35.81
CA ILE A 135 5.99 12.65 -35.83
C ILE A 135 7.01 11.88 -34.99
N PHE A 136 8.31 12.19 -35.12
CA PHE A 136 9.35 11.51 -34.35
C PHE A 136 9.23 11.76 -32.84
N VAL A 137 8.93 12.99 -32.44
CA VAL A 137 8.68 13.34 -31.04
C VAL A 137 7.45 12.61 -30.49
N ILE A 138 6.35 12.55 -31.26
CA ILE A 138 5.13 11.84 -30.87
C ILE A 138 5.39 10.34 -30.71
N LEU A 139 6.10 9.71 -31.66
CA LEU A 139 6.42 8.28 -31.58
C LEU A 139 7.34 7.96 -30.40
N SER A 140 8.31 8.83 -30.12
CA SER A 140 9.20 8.69 -28.96
C SER A 140 8.43 8.82 -27.64
N ALA A 141 7.58 9.84 -27.52
CA ALA A 141 6.72 10.04 -26.36
C ALA A 141 5.73 8.87 -26.17
N TYR A 142 5.16 8.36 -27.25
CA TYR A 142 4.27 7.20 -27.22
C TYR A 142 4.99 5.94 -26.72
N ASN A 143 6.22 5.69 -27.18
CA ASN A 143 7.00 4.54 -26.74
C ASN A 143 7.40 4.62 -25.25
N ILE A 144 7.73 5.83 -24.76
CA ILE A 144 8.01 6.06 -23.33
C ILE A 144 6.72 5.87 -22.51
N TYR A 145 5.60 6.43 -22.98
CA TYR A 145 4.31 6.30 -22.32
C TYR A 145 3.82 4.85 -22.28
N SER A 146 4.00 4.08 -23.35
CA SER A 146 3.59 2.66 -23.40
C SER A 146 4.39 1.82 -22.42
N GLN A 147 5.71 2.04 -22.30
CA GLN A 147 6.54 1.38 -21.28
C GLN A 147 6.14 1.78 -19.85
N TYR A 148 5.84 3.06 -19.62
CA TYR A 148 5.34 3.53 -18.33
C TYR A 148 3.98 2.92 -17.95
N VAL A 149 3.05 2.80 -18.91
CA VAL A 149 1.75 2.16 -18.69
C VAL A 149 1.91 0.67 -18.44
N GLN A 150 2.77 -0.03 -19.18
CA GLN A 150 3.08 -1.43 -18.92
C GLN A 150 3.70 -1.64 -17.53
N TYR A 151 4.57 -0.71 -17.08
CA TYR A 151 5.13 -0.73 -15.73
C TYR A 151 4.06 -0.53 -14.65
N LYS A 152 3.20 0.49 -14.80
CA LYS A 152 2.14 0.81 -13.84
C LYS A 152 1.06 -0.28 -13.77
N ASN A 153 0.77 -0.94 -14.89
CA ASN A 153 -0.21 -2.03 -14.96
C ASN A 153 0.39 -3.41 -14.65
N ASN A 154 1.72 -3.52 -14.49
CA ASN A 154 2.31 -4.77 -14.05
C ASN A 154 1.94 -5.00 -12.58
N ASN A 155 0.94 -5.85 -12.37
CA ASN A 155 0.43 -6.26 -11.07
C ASN A 155 1.52 -6.75 -10.12
N VAL A 156 2.72 -7.10 -10.62
CA VAL A 156 3.86 -7.54 -9.82
C VAL A 156 4.28 -6.53 -8.75
N PHE A 157 4.31 -5.22 -9.04
CA PHE A 157 4.71 -4.23 -8.03
C PHE A 157 3.64 -4.05 -6.96
N ASN A 158 2.36 -4.05 -7.36
CA ASN A 158 1.24 -4.06 -6.42
C ASN A 158 1.18 -5.38 -5.65
N ASP A 159 1.51 -6.51 -6.25
CA ASP A 159 1.59 -7.82 -5.59
C ASP A 159 2.73 -7.84 -4.57
N ILE A 160 3.86 -7.18 -4.82
CA ILE A 160 4.94 -7.03 -3.82
C ILE A 160 4.44 -6.20 -2.64
N LEU A 161 3.83 -5.04 -2.91
CA LEU A 161 3.30 -4.16 -1.85
C LEU A 161 2.16 -4.83 -1.07
N CYS A 162 1.26 -5.54 -1.76
CA CYS A 162 0.12 -6.22 -1.15
C CYS A 162 0.45 -7.64 -0.65
N LYS A 163 1.61 -8.25 -0.93
CA LYS A 163 2.05 -9.52 -0.29
C LYS A 163 3.05 -9.26 0.83
N GLY A 164 4.03 -8.39 0.63
CA GLY A 164 4.99 -7.99 1.67
C GLY A 164 4.34 -7.32 2.88
N ALA A 165 3.18 -6.67 2.71
CA ALA A 165 2.42 -6.11 3.83
C ALA A 165 1.54 -7.13 4.59
N TYR A 166 1.35 -8.35 4.05
CA TYR A 166 0.34 -9.30 4.53
C TYR A 166 0.89 -10.65 4.99
N THR A 167 2.16 -10.97 4.76
CA THR A 167 2.62 -12.34 5.01
C THR A 167 3.50 -12.49 6.26
N THR A 168 3.05 -13.36 7.14
CA THR A 168 3.76 -14.13 8.16
C THR A 168 4.80 -15.11 7.56
N THR A 169 5.24 -14.89 6.33
CA THR A 169 6.17 -15.77 5.61
C THR A 169 7.54 -15.70 6.27
N SER A 170 8.16 -16.87 6.41
CA SER A 170 9.55 -16.98 6.86
C SER A 170 10.47 -16.10 5.98
N PRO A 171 11.58 -15.57 6.52
CA PRO A 171 12.52 -14.79 5.73
C PRO A 171 12.97 -15.52 4.45
N GLU A 172 13.08 -16.85 4.50
CA GLU A 172 13.44 -17.72 3.37
C GLU A 172 12.36 -17.75 2.28
N GLU A 173 11.08 -17.77 2.66
CA GLU A 173 9.97 -17.68 1.69
C GLU A 173 9.87 -16.30 1.05
N PHE A 174 10.15 -15.23 1.81
CA PHE A 174 10.21 -13.88 1.28
C PHE A 174 11.39 -13.71 0.31
N GLU A 175 12.56 -14.25 0.66
CA GLU A 175 13.75 -14.27 -0.19
C GLU A 175 13.52 -15.10 -1.47
N ALA A 176 12.87 -16.27 -1.38
CA ALA A 176 12.49 -17.07 -2.54
C ALA A 176 11.40 -16.41 -3.40
N LEU A 177 10.50 -15.60 -2.81
CA LEU A 177 9.55 -14.77 -3.54
C LEU A 177 10.28 -13.65 -4.29
N CYS A 178 11.23 -12.98 -3.61
CA CYS A 178 12.10 -11.98 -4.22
C CYS A 178 12.86 -12.58 -5.41
N GLU A 179 13.52 -13.72 -5.26
CA GLU A 179 14.28 -14.37 -6.34
C GLU A 179 13.39 -14.79 -7.53
N ARG A 180 12.19 -15.34 -7.29
CA ARG A 180 11.23 -15.67 -8.38
C ARG A 180 10.75 -14.45 -9.15
N ILE A 181 10.67 -13.30 -8.50
CA ILE A 181 10.29 -12.05 -9.15
C ILE A 181 11.48 -11.45 -9.91
N ILE A 182 12.66 -11.51 -9.29
CA ILE A 182 13.94 -11.10 -9.88
C ILE A 182 14.16 -11.84 -11.20
N GLU A 183 13.97 -13.16 -11.25
CA GLU A 183 14.16 -13.98 -12.44
C GLU A 183 13.30 -13.55 -13.66
N LYS A 184 12.19 -12.82 -13.44
CA LYS A 184 11.24 -12.43 -14.49
C LYS A 184 11.40 -11.00 -15.02
N SER A 185 12.24 -10.13 -14.43
CA SER A 185 12.22 -8.69 -14.76
C SER A 185 13.55 -8.15 -15.32
N VAL A 186 13.68 -8.01 -16.64
CA VAL A 186 14.97 -7.82 -17.35
C VAL A 186 15.60 -6.41 -17.31
N ARG A 187 15.07 -5.40 -16.60
CA ARG A 187 15.62 -4.02 -16.76
C ARG A 187 15.84 -3.11 -15.53
N TYR A 188 15.34 -3.40 -14.33
CA TYR A 188 15.50 -2.50 -13.16
C TYR A 188 16.06 -3.22 -11.93
N TRP A 189 17.09 -4.02 -12.19
CA TRP A 189 17.57 -5.12 -11.36
C TRP A 189 18.26 -4.74 -10.05
N SER A 190 19.09 -3.69 -10.01
CA SER A 190 19.93 -3.44 -8.83
C SER A 190 19.11 -2.87 -7.67
N LEU A 191 18.19 -1.95 -7.93
CA LEU A 191 17.43 -1.25 -6.90
C LEU A 191 16.40 -2.16 -6.23
N VAL A 192 15.64 -2.94 -7.02
CA VAL A 192 14.63 -3.87 -6.50
C VAL A 192 15.30 -5.01 -5.75
N ARG A 193 16.42 -5.55 -6.28
CA ARG A 193 17.18 -6.61 -5.62
C ARG A 193 17.79 -6.13 -4.31
N SER A 194 18.44 -4.96 -4.31
CA SER A 194 18.99 -4.35 -3.09
C SER A 194 17.91 -4.14 -2.05
N HIS A 195 16.73 -3.66 -2.45
CA HIS A 195 15.64 -3.42 -1.52
C HIS A 195 15.02 -4.72 -0.99
N CYS A 196 14.84 -5.74 -1.84
CA CYS A 196 14.37 -7.07 -1.44
C CYS A 196 15.32 -7.71 -0.41
N PHE A 197 16.64 -7.64 -0.65
CA PHE A 197 17.63 -8.17 0.28
C PHE A 197 17.75 -7.36 1.57
N GLU A 198 17.63 -6.04 1.51
CA GLU A 198 17.62 -5.21 2.72
C GLU A 198 16.41 -5.56 3.60
N VAL A 199 15.23 -5.67 3.01
CA VAL A 199 14.01 -6.05 3.72
C VAL A 199 14.10 -7.49 4.25
N ALA A 200 14.59 -8.44 3.44
CA ALA A 200 14.78 -9.83 3.87
C ALA A 200 15.78 -9.94 5.03
N ASN A 201 16.92 -9.25 4.96
CA ASN A 201 17.91 -9.24 6.03
C ASN A 201 17.37 -8.56 7.28
N LYS A 202 16.62 -7.47 7.15
CA LYS A 202 15.96 -6.81 8.29
C LYS A 202 14.90 -7.71 8.94
N ILE A 203 14.13 -8.47 8.15
CA ILE A 203 13.20 -9.48 8.69
C ILE A 203 13.97 -10.61 9.42
N LYS A 204 15.16 -11.00 8.94
CA LYS A 204 16.03 -11.98 9.62
C LYS A 204 16.58 -11.46 10.95
N THR A 205 16.98 -10.19 11.02
CA THR A 205 17.62 -9.60 12.22
C THR A 205 16.62 -9.08 13.23
N ASP A 206 15.55 -8.43 12.75
CA ASP A 206 14.45 -7.91 13.57
C ASP A 206 13.19 -8.71 13.22
N LYS A 207 12.83 -9.67 14.08
CA LYS A 207 11.63 -10.53 13.89
C LYS A 207 10.34 -9.76 13.63
N TYR A 208 10.30 -8.45 13.91
CA TYR A 208 9.17 -7.56 13.66
C TYR A 208 9.63 -6.13 13.30
N TYR A 209 10.21 -5.94 12.12
CA TYR A 209 10.63 -4.60 11.69
C TYR A 209 9.44 -3.73 11.22
N PHE A 210 9.16 -2.65 11.95
CA PHE A 210 8.32 -1.52 11.51
C PHE A 210 9.03 -0.20 11.87
N ASP A 211 9.82 0.34 10.95
CA ASP A 211 10.47 1.66 11.12
C ASP A 211 9.66 2.74 10.40
N TYR A 212 8.84 3.47 11.16
CA TYR A 212 8.00 4.56 10.65
C TYR A 212 8.82 5.78 10.20
N ASP A 213 9.96 6.05 10.85
CA ASP A 213 10.82 7.20 10.51
C ASP A 213 11.48 7.01 9.15
N PHE A 214 11.77 5.76 8.77
CA PHE A 214 12.21 5.41 7.43
C PHE A 214 11.19 5.79 6.35
N TYR A 215 9.92 5.36 6.47
CA TYR A 215 8.90 5.65 5.43
C TYR A 215 8.61 7.15 5.29
N LYS A 216 8.60 7.87 6.41
CA LYS A 216 8.42 9.32 6.45
C LYS A 216 9.57 10.06 5.74
N LYS A 217 10.81 9.59 5.90
CA LYS A 217 12.01 10.18 5.27
C LYS A 217 11.96 10.16 3.74
N TYR A 218 11.30 9.16 3.16
CA TYR A 218 11.21 8.99 1.70
C TYR A 218 9.85 9.40 1.10
N ASN A 219 9.00 10.06 1.88
CA ASN A 219 7.67 10.52 1.46
C ASN A 219 6.79 9.37 0.90
N TYR A 220 7.01 8.15 1.40
CA TYR A 220 6.12 7.02 1.16
C TYR A 220 5.02 7.06 2.22
N ASP A 221 3.76 7.06 1.78
CA ASP A 221 2.66 6.83 2.71
C ASP A 221 2.90 5.49 3.41
N PRO A 222 2.88 5.44 4.76
CA PRO A 222 3.04 4.19 5.47
C PRO A 222 2.02 3.19 4.93
N LEU A 223 2.48 1.97 4.64
CA LEU A 223 1.71 0.92 3.96
C LEU A 223 0.36 0.57 4.62
N ARG A 224 0.09 1.06 5.83
CA ARG A 224 -1.19 0.94 6.56
C ARG A 224 -2.11 2.14 6.47
N TRP A 225 -1.90 3.10 5.55
CA TRP A 225 -2.86 4.18 5.36
C TRP A 225 -4.17 3.63 4.73
N PRO A 226 -5.36 3.85 5.34
CA PRO A 226 -6.63 3.24 4.89
C PRO A 226 -6.98 3.50 3.41
N GLY A 227 -6.48 4.60 2.84
CA GLY A 227 -6.67 4.95 1.44
C GLY A 227 -6.01 3.99 0.44
N ASN A 228 -4.89 3.37 0.80
CA ASN A 228 -4.17 2.41 -0.07
C ASN A 228 -4.72 0.98 0.06
N TYR A 229 -5.35 0.65 1.18
CA TYR A 229 -6.06 -0.61 1.41
C TYR A 229 -7.19 -0.83 0.39
N LYS A 230 -7.92 0.24 0.05
CA LYS A 230 -9.01 0.23 -0.94
C LYS A 230 -8.53 -0.14 -2.35
N LYS A 231 -7.26 0.11 -2.68
CA LYS A 231 -6.67 -0.26 -3.99
C LYS A 231 -6.32 -1.75 -4.07
N CYS A 232 -5.72 -2.33 -3.04
CA CYS A 232 -5.43 -3.77 -2.98
C CYS A 232 -6.73 -4.61 -2.91
N ALA A 233 -7.72 -4.18 -2.12
CA ALA A 233 -8.96 -4.93 -1.92
C ALA A 233 -9.84 -5.02 -3.19
N ASN A 234 -9.80 -4.02 -4.07
CA ASN A 234 -10.61 -4.00 -5.29
C ASN A 234 -10.10 -4.95 -6.39
N GLN A 235 -8.83 -5.38 -6.36
CA GLN A 235 -8.28 -6.33 -7.35
C GLN A 235 -8.60 -7.81 -7.03
N LYS A 236 -8.98 -8.14 -5.79
CA LYS A 236 -9.32 -9.51 -5.35
C LYS A 236 -10.83 -9.81 -5.33
N ARG A 237 -11.66 -8.97 -5.95
CA ARG A 237 -13.13 -9.07 -5.90
C ARG A 237 -13.75 -10.29 -6.58
N SER A 238 -12.95 -11.23 -7.10
CA SER A 238 -13.43 -12.50 -7.64
C SER A 238 -13.31 -13.70 -6.69
N PHE A 239 -12.86 -13.53 -5.43
CA PHE A 239 -12.69 -14.70 -4.55
C PHE A 239 -13.28 -14.62 -3.13
N LEU A 240 -13.70 -13.45 -2.63
CA LEU A 240 -14.37 -13.38 -1.33
C LEU A 240 -15.51 -12.36 -1.35
N GLU A 241 -16.73 -12.88 -1.32
CA GLU A 241 -17.95 -12.11 -1.13
C GLU A 241 -18.00 -11.51 0.27
N GLY A 242 -18.20 -10.19 0.32
CA GLY A 242 -18.92 -9.52 1.40
C GLY A 242 -18.23 -9.42 2.76
N LYS A 243 -17.52 -8.31 3.01
CA LYS A 243 -17.68 -7.45 4.20
C LYS A 243 -16.80 -6.21 4.09
N TYR A 244 -17.41 -5.03 4.27
CA TYR A 244 -16.69 -3.77 4.42
C TYR A 244 -15.97 -3.77 5.79
N ILE A 245 -14.68 -3.42 5.80
CA ILE A 245 -13.86 -3.33 7.01
C ILE A 245 -13.91 -1.88 7.55
N SER A 246 -14.37 -1.75 8.78
CA SER A 246 -14.51 -0.54 9.61
C SER A 246 -13.26 -0.34 10.51
N PRO A 247 -13.00 0.83 11.13
CA PRO A 247 -11.72 1.15 11.80
C PRO A 247 -11.37 0.35 13.08
N ASN A 248 -12.12 -0.69 13.45
CA ASN A 248 -11.79 -1.56 14.57
C ASN A 248 -10.82 -2.67 14.12
N TYR A 249 -9.54 -2.34 14.11
CA TYR A 249 -8.45 -3.22 13.66
C TYR A 249 -8.07 -4.31 14.68
N SER A 250 -8.31 -4.11 15.99
CA SER A 250 -7.99 -5.11 17.03
C SER A 250 -8.94 -6.31 17.00
N SER A 251 -10.22 -6.11 16.67
CA SER A 251 -11.23 -7.17 16.79
C SER A 251 -11.26 -8.17 15.63
N ILE A 252 -10.61 -7.87 14.50
CA ILE A 252 -10.72 -8.65 13.25
C ILE A 252 -9.47 -9.51 12.97
N ILE A 253 -8.25 -9.10 13.38
CA ILE A 253 -7.02 -9.88 13.13
C ILE A 253 -6.59 -10.71 14.34
N LEU A 254 -6.80 -10.23 15.57
CA LEU A 254 -6.57 -11.03 16.79
C LEU A 254 -7.47 -12.29 16.95
N PRO A 255 -8.61 -12.49 16.27
CA PRO A 255 -9.35 -13.76 16.35
C PRO A 255 -8.65 -14.96 15.72
N GLU A 256 -7.79 -14.77 14.72
CA GLU A 256 -7.21 -15.89 13.94
C GLU A 256 -5.80 -16.27 14.40
N VAL A 257 -5.14 -15.42 15.19
CA VAL A 257 -3.77 -15.68 15.62
C VAL A 257 -3.77 -16.27 17.03
N GLU A 258 -3.48 -17.56 17.11
CA GLU A 258 -3.33 -18.33 18.35
C GLU A 258 -2.01 -18.04 19.09
N ASP A 259 -1.39 -16.88 18.84
CA ASP A 259 -0.10 -16.51 19.43
C ASP A 259 -0.29 -15.69 20.72
N PRO A 260 0.06 -16.24 21.90
CA PRO A 260 -0.04 -15.53 23.17
C PRO A 260 0.81 -14.26 23.25
N LEU A 261 1.90 -14.17 22.48
CA LEU A 261 2.77 -13.00 22.44
C LEU A 261 2.03 -11.78 21.88
N LEU A 262 1.09 -11.98 20.95
CA LEU A 262 0.29 -10.89 20.39
C LEU A 262 -0.70 -10.30 21.39
N CYS A 263 -1.15 -11.08 22.38
CA CYS A 263 -2.01 -10.58 23.44
C CYS A 263 -1.31 -9.60 24.38
N GLU A 264 0.02 -9.65 24.50
CA GLU A 264 0.78 -8.66 25.28
C GLU A 264 0.80 -7.28 24.59
N TYR A 265 0.66 -7.24 23.26
CA TYR A 265 0.60 -6.00 22.47
C TYR A 265 -0.81 -5.43 22.30
N ALA A 266 -1.83 -6.11 22.84
CA ALA A 266 -3.21 -5.63 22.81
C ALA A 266 -3.46 -4.46 23.78
N ASP A 267 -2.49 -4.16 24.65
CA ASP A 267 -2.50 -2.96 25.48
C ASP A 267 -2.33 -1.73 24.58
N GLY A 268 -3.45 -1.11 24.24
CA GLY A 268 -3.52 0.04 23.35
C GLY A 268 -2.90 1.32 23.90
N GLU A 269 -1.64 1.32 24.32
CA GLU A 269 -0.89 2.57 24.59
C GLU A 269 -0.94 3.52 23.39
N TYR A 270 -1.04 2.98 22.17
CA TYR A 270 -1.19 3.76 20.94
C TYR A 270 -2.59 4.34 20.69
N ALA A 271 -3.65 3.79 21.30
CA ALA A 271 -5.01 4.35 21.19
C ALA A 271 -5.23 5.52 22.17
N ILE A 272 -4.36 5.65 23.18
CA ILE A 272 -4.54 6.55 24.33
C ILE A 272 -4.06 7.98 24.04
N GLN A 273 -3.14 8.20 23.10
CA GLN A 273 -2.58 9.54 22.85
C GLN A 273 -3.56 10.55 22.22
N ASN A 274 -4.74 10.12 21.76
CA ASN A 274 -5.75 11.00 21.13
C ASN A 274 -7.11 11.02 21.83
N LEU A 275 -7.25 10.34 22.97
CA LEU A 275 -8.48 10.29 23.75
C LEU A 275 -8.26 11.00 25.09
N GLY A 276 -9.13 11.96 25.41
CA GLY A 276 -9.01 12.80 26.61
C GLY A 276 -8.94 11.99 27.92
N PRO A 277 -8.47 12.61 29.02
CA PRO A 277 -8.08 11.93 30.25
C PRO A 277 -9.19 11.15 30.99
N ALA A 278 -10.46 11.25 30.56
CA ALA A 278 -11.58 10.54 31.17
C ALA A 278 -11.93 9.18 30.53
N THR A 279 -11.37 8.83 29.37
CA THR A 279 -11.72 7.58 28.65
C THR A 279 -10.60 6.53 28.61
N GLN A 280 -9.50 6.76 29.33
CA GLN A 280 -8.27 5.96 29.21
C GLN A 280 -8.24 4.67 30.03
N SER A 281 -9.15 4.45 30.99
CA SER A 281 -9.01 3.32 31.94
C SER A 281 -9.77 2.04 31.59
N SER A 282 -10.80 2.08 30.74
CA SER A 282 -11.68 0.90 30.52
C SER A 282 -11.49 0.19 29.19
N TYR A 283 -11.00 0.88 28.13
CA TYR A 283 -11.11 0.34 26.77
C TYR A 283 -10.01 -0.67 26.38
N GLY A 284 -8.82 -0.59 26.97
CA GLY A 284 -7.71 -1.49 26.62
C GLY A 284 -7.74 -2.85 27.33
N GLN A 285 -8.22 -2.88 28.58
CA GLN A 285 -8.14 -4.09 29.42
C GLN A 285 -9.11 -5.20 28.98
N ASP A 286 -10.24 -4.81 28.38
CA ASP A 286 -11.22 -5.74 27.83
C ASP A 286 -10.69 -6.48 26.59
N ASP A 287 -9.95 -5.79 25.73
CA ASP A 287 -9.42 -6.36 24.49
C ASP A 287 -8.29 -7.37 24.77
N LYS A 288 -7.40 -7.05 25.72
CA LYS A 288 -6.37 -7.98 26.21
C LYS A 288 -6.98 -9.23 26.83
N SER A 289 -7.99 -9.07 27.69
CA SER A 289 -8.68 -10.20 28.33
C SER A 289 -9.40 -11.09 27.29
N LYS A 290 -10.07 -10.49 26.29
CA LYS A 290 -10.69 -11.24 25.18
C LYS A 290 -9.65 -12.00 24.34
N CYS A 291 -8.48 -11.41 24.10
CA CYS A 291 -7.38 -12.08 23.39
C CYS A 291 -6.95 -13.34 24.13
N TYR A 292 -6.62 -13.23 25.42
CA TYR A 292 -6.21 -14.38 26.23
C TYR A 292 -7.27 -15.47 26.33
N ASN A 293 -8.54 -15.10 26.44
CA ASN A 293 -9.63 -16.09 26.44
C ASN A 293 -9.63 -16.93 25.15
N ARG A 294 -9.45 -16.30 23.98
CA ARG A 294 -9.40 -17.02 22.69
C ARG A 294 -8.20 -17.94 22.62
N VAL A 295 -7.01 -17.44 22.97
CA VAL A 295 -5.78 -18.25 22.98
C VAL A 295 -5.92 -19.42 23.94
N ALA A 296 -6.48 -19.20 25.13
CA ALA A 296 -6.75 -20.25 26.11
C ALA A 296 -7.62 -21.35 25.50
N LEU A 297 -8.77 -20.99 24.92
CA LEU A 297 -9.71 -21.95 24.34
C LEU A 297 -9.14 -22.70 23.12
N ALA A 298 -8.45 -21.99 22.22
CA ALA A 298 -7.84 -22.59 21.02
C ALA A 298 -6.74 -23.59 21.39
N THR A 299 -5.84 -23.18 22.30
CA THR A 299 -4.70 -24.01 22.73
C THR A 299 -5.05 -25.01 23.84
N LYS A 300 -6.26 -24.93 24.39
CA LYS A 300 -6.71 -25.65 25.59
C LYS A 300 -5.80 -25.47 26.80
N ASN A 301 -5.09 -24.34 26.88
CA ASN A 301 -4.12 -24.07 27.93
C ASN A 301 -4.68 -23.07 28.97
N SER A 302 -4.98 -23.58 30.17
CA SER A 302 -5.53 -22.79 31.27
C SER A 302 -4.57 -21.75 31.84
N ALA A 303 -3.27 -21.86 31.56
CA ALA A 303 -2.27 -20.86 31.92
C ALA A 303 -2.50 -19.50 31.24
N TYR A 304 -3.42 -19.38 30.28
CA TYR A 304 -3.79 -18.08 29.73
C TYR A 304 -4.98 -17.45 30.46
N CYS A 305 -5.80 -18.21 31.18
CA CYS A 305 -6.95 -17.68 31.90
C CYS A 305 -6.54 -16.79 33.08
N TRP A 306 -5.42 -17.08 33.76
CA TRP A 306 -4.93 -16.23 34.86
C TRP A 306 -4.36 -14.90 34.38
N LYS A 307 -4.00 -14.78 33.09
CA LYS A 307 -3.54 -13.52 32.49
C LYS A 307 -4.68 -12.53 32.22
N MET A 308 -5.94 -12.96 32.34
CA MET A 308 -7.10 -12.10 32.19
C MET A 308 -7.32 -11.29 33.47
N ILE A 309 -7.40 -9.96 33.33
CA ILE A 309 -7.66 -9.05 34.45
C ILE A 309 -9.12 -9.16 34.89
N TYR A 310 -10.02 -9.29 33.92
CA TYR A 310 -11.46 -9.46 34.13
C TYR A 310 -11.91 -10.78 33.53
N ASN A 311 -12.94 -11.39 34.13
CA ASN A 311 -13.63 -12.56 33.56
C ASN A 311 -12.78 -13.83 33.43
N SER A 312 -11.73 -14.00 34.23
CA SER A 312 -10.97 -15.26 34.28
C SER A 312 -11.87 -16.47 34.57
N SER A 313 -12.94 -16.28 35.36
CA SER A 313 -13.98 -17.29 35.62
C SER A 313 -14.63 -17.83 34.34
N PHE A 314 -14.94 -16.96 33.37
CA PHE A 314 -15.55 -17.37 32.10
C PHE A 314 -14.57 -18.17 31.24
N CYS A 315 -13.28 -17.84 31.29
CA CYS A 315 -12.24 -18.59 30.59
C CYS A 315 -12.08 -20.01 31.15
N TYR A 316 -11.98 -20.14 32.47
CA TYR A 316 -11.92 -21.46 33.12
C TYR A 316 -13.17 -22.29 32.87
N GLN A 317 -14.35 -21.67 32.92
CA GLN A 317 -15.63 -22.31 32.58
C GLN A 317 -15.70 -22.76 31.11
N GLY A 318 -15.22 -21.94 30.19
CA GLY A 318 -15.18 -22.30 28.75
C GLY A 318 -14.25 -23.47 28.50
N LEU A 319 -13.07 -23.46 29.13
CA LEU A 319 -12.11 -24.56 29.03
C LEU A 319 -12.64 -25.84 29.67
N SER A 320 -13.23 -25.78 30.87
CA SER A 320 -13.75 -26.97 31.56
C SER A 320 -14.81 -27.68 30.74
N LYS A 321 -15.68 -26.95 30.02
CA LYS A 321 -16.63 -27.51 29.06
C LYS A 321 -15.94 -28.15 27.86
N LEU A 322 -14.94 -27.46 27.30
CA LEU A 322 -14.26 -27.91 26.08
C LEU A 322 -13.39 -29.15 26.32
N THR A 323 -12.82 -29.29 27.51
CA THR A 323 -11.92 -30.39 27.88
C THR A 323 -12.58 -31.45 28.77
N ASN A 324 -13.79 -31.20 29.27
CA ASN A 324 -14.44 -31.95 30.35
C ASN A 324 -13.57 -32.06 31.63
N ASP A 325 -12.65 -31.12 31.86
CA ASP A 325 -11.81 -31.09 33.06
C ASP A 325 -12.41 -30.21 34.16
N LYS A 326 -13.14 -30.84 35.08
CA LYS A 326 -13.77 -30.17 36.22
C LYS A 326 -12.76 -29.51 37.17
N LYS A 327 -11.49 -29.93 37.19
CA LYS A 327 -10.48 -29.32 38.08
C LYS A 327 -10.20 -27.86 37.70
N LEU A 328 -10.47 -27.48 36.45
CA LEU A 328 -10.36 -26.08 36.02
C LEU A 328 -11.34 -25.16 36.78
N CYS A 329 -12.47 -25.69 37.24
CA CYS A 329 -13.44 -24.95 38.04
C CYS A 329 -12.90 -24.58 39.43
N ASP A 330 -11.87 -25.25 39.94
CA ASP A 330 -11.25 -24.89 41.22
C ASP A 330 -10.54 -23.55 41.20
N ASN A 331 -10.17 -23.05 40.02
CA ASN A 331 -9.54 -21.75 39.85
C ASN A 331 -10.55 -20.58 39.81
N ILE A 332 -11.84 -20.86 39.93
CA ILE A 332 -12.90 -19.84 39.97
C ILE A 332 -13.16 -19.44 41.41
N SER A 333 -12.98 -18.15 41.73
CA SER A 333 -13.13 -17.64 43.10
C SER A 333 -14.59 -17.43 43.54
N ASP A 334 -15.49 -17.08 42.62
CA ASP A 334 -16.91 -16.89 42.93
C ASP A 334 -17.64 -18.25 42.99
N ASN A 335 -18.27 -18.56 44.13
CA ASN A 335 -18.92 -19.86 44.34
C ASN A 335 -20.08 -20.14 43.36
N ASN A 336 -20.85 -19.11 42.96
CA ASN A 336 -21.94 -19.29 41.99
C ASN A 336 -21.37 -19.68 40.62
N PHE A 337 -20.34 -18.99 40.15
CA PHE A 337 -19.65 -19.33 38.89
C PHE A 337 -18.89 -20.66 38.98
N LYS A 338 -18.33 -20.99 40.14
CA LYS A 338 -17.64 -22.26 40.38
C LYS A 338 -18.62 -23.44 40.29
N ASN A 339 -19.78 -23.34 40.94
CA ASN A 339 -20.84 -24.35 40.86
C ASN A 339 -21.43 -24.44 39.45
N LEU A 340 -21.63 -23.29 38.77
CA LEU A 340 -22.04 -23.27 37.36
C LEU A 340 -21.03 -24.00 36.46
N CYS A 341 -19.73 -23.77 36.68
CA CYS A 341 -18.65 -24.44 35.96
C CYS A 341 -18.69 -25.96 36.22
N TYR A 342 -18.83 -26.38 37.47
CA TYR A 342 -18.90 -27.80 37.83
C TYR A 342 -20.06 -28.50 37.14
N GLY A 343 -21.27 -27.98 37.29
CA GLY A 343 -22.46 -28.59 36.68
C GLY A 343 -22.36 -28.69 35.16
N GLN A 344 -21.76 -27.69 34.50
CA GLN A 344 -21.59 -27.72 33.05
C GLN A 344 -20.45 -28.64 32.58
N ALA A 345 -19.36 -28.78 33.34
CA ALA A 345 -18.24 -29.67 33.00
C ALA A 345 -18.54 -31.15 33.28
N THR A 346 -19.34 -31.46 34.31
CA THR A 346 -19.71 -32.83 34.67
C THR A 346 -21.09 -33.25 34.16
N LEU A 347 -21.87 -32.29 33.65
CA LEU A 347 -23.29 -32.45 33.34
C LEU A 347 -24.13 -32.88 34.57
N ASP A 348 -23.68 -32.55 35.78
CA ASP A 348 -24.37 -32.87 37.03
C ASP A 348 -25.21 -31.67 37.50
N ASP A 349 -26.53 -31.84 37.46
CA ASP A 349 -27.48 -30.79 37.77
C ASP A 349 -27.65 -30.52 39.27
N SER A 350 -27.09 -31.38 40.14
CA SER A 350 -27.06 -31.10 41.58
C SER A 350 -26.25 -29.85 41.93
N PHE A 351 -25.28 -29.46 41.10
CA PHE A 351 -24.56 -28.20 41.28
C PHE A 351 -25.43 -26.97 40.97
N CYS A 352 -26.50 -27.12 40.20
CA CYS A 352 -27.34 -25.99 39.81
C CYS A 352 -28.18 -25.47 40.99
N THR A 353 -28.58 -26.32 41.94
CA THR A 353 -29.40 -25.91 43.10
C THR A 353 -28.65 -24.97 44.06
N GLU A 354 -27.31 -24.99 44.04
CA GLU A 354 -26.47 -24.16 44.91
C GLU A 354 -26.10 -22.80 44.29
N ILE A 355 -26.64 -22.49 43.11
CA ILE A 355 -26.36 -21.26 42.38
C ILE A 355 -27.51 -20.28 42.59
N ASN A 356 -27.21 -18.98 42.59
CA ASN A 356 -28.23 -17.94 42.55
C ASN A 356 -29.20 -18.12 41.36
N THR A 357 -30.42 -17.60 41.54
CA THR A 357 -31.54 -17.91 40.64
C THR A 357 -31.32 -17.42 39.20
N SER A 358 -30.53 -16.36 39.00
CA SER A 358 -30.23 -15.85 37.66
C SER A 358 -29.29 -16.74 36.84
N LEU A 359 -28.37 -17.46 37.48
CA LEU A 359 -27.44 -18.37 36.80
C LEU A 359 -27.96 -19.82 36.74
N GLN A 360 -28.94 -20.19 37.58
CA GLN A 360 -29.60 -21.50 37.52
C GLN A 360 -30.13 -21.85 36.12
N ILE A 361 -30.74 -20.89 35.43
CA ILE A 361 -31.29 -21.09 34.07
C ILE A 361 -30.19 -21.53 33.10
N ASN A 362 -29.03 -20.86 33.15
CA ASN A 362 -27.87 -21.17 32.31
C ASN A 362 -27.27 -22.54 32.66
N CYS A 363 -27.35 -22.95 33.91
CA CYS A 363 -26.90 -24.26 34.38
C CYS A 363 -27.80 -25.37 33.83
N TYR A 364 -29.09 -25.34 34.18
CA TYR A 364 -30.07 -26.36 33.80
C TYR A 364 -30.25 -26.46 32.29
N SER A 365 -30.36 -25.34 31.57
CA SER A 365 -30.55 -25.37 30.11
C SER A 365 -29.36 -25.98 29.37
N TYR A 366 -28.13 -25.71 29.82
CA TYR A 366 -26.93 -26.30 29.24
C TYR A 366 -26.91 -27.81 29.47
N ILE A 367 -27.19 -28.28 30.69
CA ILE A 367 -27.18 -29.70 31.04
C ILE A 367 -28.32 -30.45 30.32
N ALA A 368 -29.54 -29.90 30.36
CA ALA A 368 -30.71 -30.45 29.67
C ALA A 368 -30.40 -30.70 28.19
N LYS A 369 -29.79 -29.71 27.53
CA LYS A 369 -29.42 -29.83 26.11
C LYS A 369 -28.36 -30.90 25.85
N HIS A 370 -27.30 -30.96 26.66
CA HIS A 370 -26.22 -31.94 26.43
C HIS A 370 -26.60 -33.37 26.81
N LYS A 371 -27.49 -33.55 27.79
CA LYS A 371 -28.10 -34.84 28.13
C LYS A 371 -29.30 -35.20 27.24
N ASN A 372 -29.79 -34.27 26.42
CA ASN A 372 -31.02 -34.39 25.65
C ASN A 372 -32.24 -34.76 26.53
N ASP A 373 -32.32 -34.12 27.70
CA ASP A 373 -33.35 -34.37 28.72
C ASP A 373 -33.97 -33.05 29.18
N ILE A 374 -35.14 -32.74 28.62
CA ILE A 374 -35.87 -31.51 28.92
C ILE A 374 -36.47 -31.50 30.34
N SER A 375 -36.60 -32.65 31.00
CA SER A 375 -37.12 -32.72 32.38
C SER A 375 -36.17 -32.06 33.39
N ILE A 376 -34.88 -31.93 33.04
CA ILE A 376 -33.90 -31.20 33.85
C ILE A 376 -34.30 -29.73 34.04
N CYS A 377 -34.98 -29.11 33.07
CA CYS A 377 -35.49 -27.75 33.22
C CYS A 377 -36.60 -27.62 34.29
N GLU A 378 -37.27 -28.71 34.67
CA GLU A 378 -38.35 -28.71 35.67
C GLU A 378 -37.82 -28.59 37.10
N LYS A 379 -36.50 -28.64 37.27
CA LYS A 379 -35.80 -28.46 38.55
C LYS A 379 -35.47 -27.00 38.88
N ALA A 380 -35.84 -26.05 38.01
CA ALA A 380 -35.64 -24.62 38.27
C ALA A 380 -36.67 -24.08 39.27
N ASP A 381 -36.28 -23.11 40.11
CA ASP A 381 -37.06 -22.64 41.26
C ASP A 381 -38.33 -21.82 40.91
N SER A 382 -38.57 -21.46 39.65
CA SER A 382 -39.76 -20.71 39.25
C SER A 382 -40.29 -21.09 37.87
N ASP A 383 -41.61 -20.98 37.69
CA ASP A 383 -42.28 -21.22 36.40
C ASP A 383 -41.71 -20.37 35.26
N LEU A 384 -41.29 -19.14 35.57
CA LEU A 384 -40.63 -18.24 34.62
C LEU A 384 -39.29 -18.82 34.14
N PHE A 385 -38.52 -19.43 35.03
CA PHE A 385 -37.24 -20.05 34.67
C PHE A 385 -37.40 -21.38 33.95
N ILE A 386 -38.45 -22.13 34.29
CA ILE A 386 -38.80 -23.36 33.56
C ILE A 386 -39.11 -23.03 32.10
N SER A 387 -39.90 -21.98 31.83
CA SER A 387 -40.22 -21.58 30.45
C SER A 387 -38.98 -21.10 29.68
N GLU A 388 -38.17 -20.22 30.27
CA GLU A 388 -36.92 -19.75 29.66
C GLU A 388 -35.92 -20.88 29.38
N CYS A 389 -35.78 -21.84 30.30
CA CYS A 389 -34.93 -23.02 30.12
C CYS A 389 -35.41 -23.88 28.94
N LYS A 390 -36.73 -24.13 28.85
CA LYS A 390 -37.34 -24.91 27.76
C LYS A 390 -37.20 -24.19 26.40
N ASP A 391 -37.25 -22.86 26.37
CA ASP A 391 -37.03 -22.08 25.16
C ASP A 391 -35.57 -22.10 24.71
N TRP A 392 -34.63 -21.97 25.65
CA TRP A 392 -33.19 -22.11 25.36
C TRP A 392 -32.82 -23.50 24.84
N TYR A 393 -33.42 -24.54 25.41
CA TYR A 393 -33.27 -25.92 24.95
C TYR A 393 -33.66 -26.08 23.47
N ARG A 394 -34.73 -25.41 23.02
CA ARG A 394 -35.28 -25.54 21.67
C ARG A 394 -34.55 -24.68 20.61
N THR A 395 -34.07 -23.50 20.98
CA THR A 395 -33.76 -22.44 19.99
C THR A 395 -32.30 -22.34 19.57
N LYS A 396 -31.34 -22.74 20.40
CA LYS A 396 -29.92 -22.62 20.04
C LYS A 396 -29.40 -23.90 19.43
N THR A 397 -28.87 -23.84 18.21
CA THR A 397 -27.80 -24.72 17.73
C THR A 397 -26.49 -24.15 18.28
N PHE A 398 -25.68 -24.96 18.99
CA PHE A 398 -24.39 -24.51 19.54
C PHE A 398 -23.29 -24.66 18.48
#